data_AF-A0A1I3Y8A9-F1
#
_entry.id   AF-A0A1I3Y8A9-F1
#
_cell.length_a   1.000
_cell.length_b   1.000
_cell.length_c   1.000
_cell.angle_alpha   90.00
_cell.angle_beta   90.00
_cell.angle_gamma   90.00
#
_symmetry.space_group_name_H-M   'P 1'
#
loop_
_entity.id
_entity.type
_entity.pdbx_description
1 polymer ?
#
loop_
_entity_poly.entity_id
_entity_poly.type
_entity_poly.pdbx_seq_one_letter_code
_entity_poly.pdbx_strand_id
1 'polypeptide(L)'
;METGKATGIAWRSLATLAGAVATSIAVAAAAVIAVVFAATLVVIGFMATALLGLAAFAFRGRAAHAAAPSGDPGLIEARHMGGHSWVAYGWNERR
;
A
#
# COMPACT_ATOMS: atom_id res chain seq x y z
N MET A 1 33.11 -30.67 52.79
CA MET A 1 33.23 -30.14 51.41
C MET A 1 31.94 -30.27 50.58
N GLU A 2 30.84 -30.85 51.10
CA GLU A 2 29.59 -31.04 50.35
C GLU A 2 28.73 -29.79 50.18
N THR A 3 28.82 -28.83 51.11
CA THR A 3 28.00 -27.61 51.12
C THR A 3 28.25 -26.71 49.89
N GLY A 4 29.49 -26.61 49.41
CA GLY A 4 29.82 -25.79 48.23
C GLY A 4 29.22 -26.31 46.91
N LYS A 5 29.06 -27.64 46.77
CA LYS A 5 28.41 -28.25 45.59
C LYS A 5 26.90 -27.99 45.59
N ALA A 6 26.25 -28.12 46.74
CA ALA A 6 24.81 -27.87 46.89
C ALA A 6 24.44 -26.42 46.57
N THR A 7 25.23 -25.44 47.05
CA THR A 7 25.05 -24.01 46.73
C THR A 7 25.23 -23.72 45.23
N GLY A 8 26.21 -24.37 44.58
CA GLY A 8 26.43 -24.22 43.14
C GLY A 8 25.29 -24.76 42.27
N ILE A 9 24.62 -25.83 42.72
CA ILE A 9 23.44 -26.38 42.03
C ILE A 9 22.23 -25.45 42.20
N ALA A 10 21.98 -24.95 43.41
CA ALA A 10 20.89 -24.02 43.70
C ALA A 10 20.99 -22.73 42.87
N TRP A 11 22.21 -22.16 42.75
CA TRP A 11 22.44 -20.96 41.95
C TRP A 11 22.19 -21.18 40.45
N ARG A 12 22.59 -22.34 39.93
CA ARG A 12 22.32 -22.73 38.53
C ARG A 12 20.83 -22.84 38.27
N SER A 13 20.07 -23.47 39.17
CA SER A 13 18.61 -23.57 39.06
C SER A 13 17.92 -22.21 39.12
N LEU A 14 18.41 -21.29 39.96
CA LEU A 14 17.87 -19.93 40.03
C LEU A 14 18.13 -19.17 38.72
N ALA A 15 19.36 -19.28 38.19
CA ALA A 15 19.75 -18.65 36.94
C ALA A 15 18.96 -19.19 35.73
N THR A 16 18.71 -20.50 35.66
CA THR A 16 17.89 -21.08 34.60
C THR A 16 16.42 -20.65 34.70
N LEU A 17 15.87 -20.58 35.92
CA LEU A 17 14.49 -20.13 36.13
C LEU A 17 14.34 -18.64 35.77
N ALA A 18 15.26 -17.79 36.22
CA ALA A 18 15.26 -16.36 35.88
C ALA A 18 15.41 -16.15 34.36
N GLY A 19 16.28 -16.94 33.71
CA GLY A 19 16.42 -16.94 32.26
C GLY A 19 15.11 -17.32 31.55
N ALA A 20 14.45 -18.39 32.00
CA ALA A 20 13.17 -18.82 31.43
C ALA A 20 12.08 -17.74 31.58
N VAL A 21 12.01 -17.07 32.72
CA VAL A 21 11.07 -15.96 32.94
C VAL A 21 11.39 -14.79 32.01
N ALA A 22 12.66 -14.40 31.91
CA ALA A 22 13.09 -13.32 31.03
C ALA A 22 12.76 -13.60 29.55
N THR A 23 13.04 -14.81 29.07
CA THR A 23 12.68 -15.24 27.71
C THR A 23 11.16 -15.21 27.51
N SER A 24 10.38 -15.65 28.50
CA SER A 24 8.92 -15.63 28.41
C SER A 24 8.37 -14.21 28.25
N ILE A 25 8.92 -13.25 29.01
CA ILE A 25 8.56 -11.82 28.89
C ILE A 25 8.97 -11.27 27.52
N ALA A 26 10.18 -11.59 27.07
CA ALA A 26 10.67 -11.16 25.76
C ALA A 26 9.79 -11.66 24.61
N VAL A 27 9.37 -12.94 24.67
CA VAL A 27 8.45 -13.53 23.69
C VAL A 27 7.09 -12.84 23.71
N ALA A 28 6.54 -12.55 24.90
CA ALA A 28 5.29 -11.82 25.02
C ALA A 28 5.38 -10.42 24.38
N ALA A 29 6.45 -9.68 24.65
CA ALA A 29 6.68 -8.38 24.05
C ALA A 29 6.83 -8.46 22.52
N ALA A 30 7.61 -9.43 22.03
CA ALA A 30 7.78 -9.66 20.59
C ALA A 30 6.45 -10.02 19.91
N ALA A 31 5.59 -10.82 20.55
CA ALA A 31 4.27 -11.14 20.02
C ALA A 31 3.39 -9.90 19.89
N VAL A 32 3.37 -9.02 20.91
CA VAL A 32 2.62 -7.76 20.85
C VAL A 32 3.14 -6.87 19.72
N ILE A 33 4.45 -6.70 19.60
CA ILE A 33 5.08 -5.92 18.53
C ILE A 33 4.71 -6.50 17.16
N ALA A 34 4.80 -7.83 17.00
CA ALA A 34 4.48 -8.51 15.76
C ALA A 34 3.02 -8.30 15.35
N VAL A 35 2.07 -8.33 16.30
CA VAL A 35 0.65 -8.06 16.02
C VAL A 35 0.44 -6.63 15.54
N VAL A 36 1.02 -5.64 16.22
CA VAL A 36 0.91 -4.22 15.82
C VAL A 36 1.53 -3.99 14.44
N PHE A 37 2.68 -4.59 14.19
CA PHE A 37 3.35 -4.53 12.90
C PHE A 37 2.50 -5.18 11.80
N ALA A 38 1.96 -6.38 12.04
CA ALA A 38 1.08 -7.07 11.09
C ALA A 38 -0.17 -6.25 10.78
N ALA A 39 -0.82 -5.68 11.80
CA ALA A 39 -1.97 -4.80 11.61
C ALA A 39 -1.62 -3.57 10.75
N THR A 40 -0.44 -2.98 10.97
CA THR A 40 0.06 -1.86 10.17
C THR A 40 0.27 -2.28 8.70
N LEU A 41 0.87 -3.44 8.46
CA LEU A 41 1.04 -3.98 7.11
C LEU A 41 -0.29 -4.28 6.42
N VAL A 42 -1.31 -4.72 7.14
CA VAL A 42 -2.67 -4.90 6.59
C VAL A 42 -3.23 -3.57 6.10
N VAL A 43 -3.12 -2.50 6.89
CA VAL A 43 -3.59 -1.17 6.49
C VAL A 43 -2.82 -0.65 5.27
N ILE A 44 -1.48 -0.76 5.30
CA ILE A 44 -0.63 -0.34 4.17
C ILE A 44 -0.95 -1.15 2.93
N GLY A 45 -1.07 -2.47 3.05
CA GLY A 45 -1.40 -3.36 1.95
C GLY A 45 -2.76 -3.01 1.34
N PHE A 46 -3.79 -2.82 2.18
CA PHE A 46 -5.11 -2.42 1.73
C PHE A 46 -5.09 -1.07 0.99
N MET A 47 -4.44 -0.05 1.56
CA MET A 47 -4.30 1.27 0.93
C MET A 47 -3.52 1.19 -0.38
N ALA A 48 -2.41 0.45 -0.40
CA ALA A 48 -1.60 0.25 -1.60
C ALA A 48 -2.41 -0.46 -2.69
N THR A 49 -3.16 -1.51 -2.36
CA THR A 49 -4.05 -2.20 -3.31
C THR A 49 -5.14 -1.27 -3.84
N ALA A 50 -5.79 -0.48 -2.98
CA ALA A 50 -6.80 0.48 -3.40
C ALA A 50 -6.22 1.53 -4.36
N LEU A 51 -5.08 2.12 -4.02
CA LEU A 51 -4.39 3.13 -4.83
C LEU A 51 -3.89 2.56 -6.16
N LEU A 52 -3.28 1.37 -6.14
CA LEU A 52 -2.81 0.69 -7.36
C LEU A 52 -3.99 0.28 -8.25
N GLY A 53 -5.09 -0.19 -7.67
CA GLY A 53 -6.32 -0.50 -8.40
C GLY A 53 -6.90 0.73 -9.09
N LEU A 54 -6.98 1.85 -8.38
CA LEU A 54 -7.44 3.12 -8.94
C LEU A 54 -6.49 3.64 -10.03
N ALA A 55 -5.18 3.60 -9.79
CA ALA A 55 -4.18 4.01 -10.76
C ALA A 55 -4.26 3.16 -12.04
N ALA A 56 -4.36 1.84 -11.90
CA ALA A 56 -4.52 0.91 -13.02
C ALA A 56 -5.82 1.20 -13.80
N PHE A 57 -6.92 1.49 -13.10
CA PHE A 57 -8.18 1.88 -13.73
C PHE A 57 -8.05 3.20 -14.50
N ALA A 58 -7.44 4.22 -13.90
CA ALA A 58 -7.21 5.52 -14.53
C ALA A 58 -6.32 5.41 -15.78
N PHE A 59 -5.25 4.63 -15.73
CA PHE A 59 -4.40 4.36 -16.89
C PHE A 59 -5.15 3.59 -17.99
N ARG A 60 -6.02 2.64 -17.63
CA ARG A 60 -6.86 1.94 -18.60
C ARG A 60 -7.84 2.88 -19.31
N GLY A 61 -8.48 3.79 -18.57
CA GLY A 61 -9.35 4.83 -19.13
C GLY A 61 -8.60 5.79 -20.05
N ARG A 62 -7.39 6.22 -19.66
CA ARG A 62 -6.54 7.06 -20.52
C ARG A 62 -6.11 6.35 -21.79
N ALA A 63 -5.74 5.07 -21.72
CA ALA A 63 -5.41 4.28 -22.90
C ALA A 63 -6.62 4.11 -23.84
N ALA A 64 -7.82 3.91 -23.29
CA ALA A 64 -9.05 3.85 -24.07
C ALA A 64 -9.39 5.20 -24.73
N HIS A 65 -9.19 6.33 -24.04
CA HIS A 65 -9.37 7.67 -24.61
C HIS A 65 -8.28 8.04 -25.63
N ALA A 66 -7.04 7.59 -25.45
CA ALA A 66 -5.96 7.82 -26.42
C ALA A 66 -6.13 6.98 -27.70
N ALA A 67 -6.81 5.83 -27.60
CA ALA A 67 -7.19 5.01 -28.75
C ALA A 67 -8.51 5.47 -29.41
N ALA A 68 -9.25 6.39 -28.78
CA ALA A 68 -10.36 7.04 -29.44
C ALA A 68 -9.80 7.92 -30.57
N PRO A 69 -10.29 7.81 -31.81
CA PRO A 69 -9.83 8.66 -32.90
C PRO A 69 -9.89 10.12 -32.48
N SER A 70 -8.79 10.86 -32.65
CA SER A 70 -8.67 12.29 -32.32
C SER A 70 -9.51 13.21 -33.21
N GLY A 71 -10.51 12.66 -33.87
CA GLY A 71 -11.50 13.33 -34.69
C GLY A 71 -12.74 12.47 -34.63
N ASP A 72 -13.61 12.77 -33.68
CA ASP A 72 -14.98 12.27 -33.71
C ASP A 72 -15.68 13.00 -34.86
N PRO A 73 -16.06 12.33 -35.96
CA PRO A 73 -16.64 12.96 -37.15
C PRO A 73 -17.99 13.64 -36.88
N GLY A 74 -18.59 13.41 -35.72
CA GLY A 74 -19.79 14.09 -35.25
C GLY A 74 -19.53 15.28 -34.32
N LEU A 75 -18.28 15.52 -33.94
CA LEU A 75 -17.92 16.55 -32.97
C LEU A 75 -17.78 17.91 -33.66
N ILE A 76 -18.66 18.83 -33.29
CA ILE A 76 -18.61 20.21 -33.76
C ILE A 76 -17.59 20.96 -32.90
N GLU A 77 -16.34 21.03 -33.35
CA GLU A 77 -15.27 21.77 -32.67
C GLU A 77 -15.37 23.27 -32.91
N ALA A 78 -15.81 24.03 -31.91
CA ALA A 78 -15.76 25.48 -31.96
C ALA A 78 -14.33 25.98 -31.66
N ARG A 79 -13.61 26.41 -32.69
CA ARG A 79 -12.28 27.01 -32.54
C ARG A 79 -12.38 28.53 -32.48
N HIS A 80 -11.80 29.11 -31.44
CA HIS A 80 -11.67 30.56 -31.31
C HIS A 80 -10.55 31.05 -32.23
N MET A 81 -10.91 31.82 -33.27
CA MET A 81 -9.96 32.24 -34.30
C MET A 81 -9.22 33.54 -33.97
N GLY A 82 -9.33 34.01 -32.72
CA GLY A 82 -8.84 35.31 -32.30
C GLY A 82 -9.80 36.44 -32.68
N GLY A 83 -10.09 37.33 -31.74
CA GLY A 83 -11.15 38.35 -31.85
C GLY A 83 -12.44 37.94 -31.13
N HIS A 84 -13.61 38.27 -31.71
CA HIS A 84 -14.94 37.94 -31.17
C HIS A 84 -15.64 36.78 -31.91
N SER A 85 -14.94 36.09 -32.81
CA SER A 85 -15.52 35.05 -33.65
C SER A 85 -15.15 33.64 -33.17
N TRP A 86 -16.20 32.85 -32.96
CA TRP A 86 -16.11 31.40 -32.75
C TRP A 86 -16.56 30.71 -34.03
N VAL A 87 -15.75 29.79 -34.56
CA VAL A 87 -16.09 29.02 -35.76
C VAL A 87 -16.18 27.55 -35.43
N ALA A 88 -17.32 26.95 -35.74
CA ALA A 88 -17.60 25.53 -35.60
C ALA A 88 -17.06 24.74 -36.81
N TYR A 89 -16.09 23.86 -36.56
CA TYR A 89 -15.57 22.87 -37.51
C TYR A 89 -16.25 21.51 -37.25
N GLY A 90 -16.41 20.67 -38.28
CA GLY A 90 -17.04 19.34 -38.16
C GLY A 90 -18.42 19.20 -38.80
N TRP A 91 -19.06 20.28 -39.29
CA TRP A 91 -20.38 20.17 -39.93
C TRP A 91 -20.36 19.61 -41.37
N ASN A 92 -19.18 19.44 -41.99
CA ASN A 92 -19.08 19.21 -43.45
C ASN A 92 -18.29 17.95 -43.86
N GLU A 93 -18.45 16.85 -43.13
CA GLU A 93 -17.91 15.54 -43.51
C GLU A 93 -19.06 14.57 -43.83
N ARG A 94 -19.88 14.94 -44.82
CA ARG A 94 -20.73 13.97 -45.52
C ARG A 94 -20.01 13.54 -46.79
N ARG A 95 -19.36 12.38 -46.76
CA ARG A 95 -19.13 11.53 -47.93
C ARG A 95 -19.08 10.07 -47.54
#